data_AF-A0A0W4ZML1-F1
#
_entry.id   AF-A0A0W4ZML1-F1
#
_cell.length_a   1.000
_cell.length_b   1.000
_cell.length_c   1.000
_cell.angle_alpha   90.00
_cell.angle_beta   90.00
_cell.angle_gamma   90.00
#
_symmetry.space_group_name_H-M   'P 1'
#
loop_
_entity.id
_entity.type
_entity.pdbx_description
1 polymer ?
#
loop_
_entity_poly.entity_id
_entity_poly.type
_entity_poly.pdbx_seq_one_letter_code
_entity_poly.pdbx_strand_id
1 'polypeptide(L)'
;MGKKQAITSKKAECSDANNNSTIHEREDSIDELALSAKLKKNKETSLSKTLTIRKLHSFDKENLPLGNSGIMENVNRKKRSQKNIFVEKGSKSSQKENVLQEMFQVQLNDSKCTFIDVYDNSIAIEERLEEAIKKMEEFEKKYICLKDLRQTEVESNFFAYREVAESRFKVSEVLIDSLTKNIDAKDKKLNDLLSHINNLELEKKEFEKLSEKLKFTEQALVHANSQISYLNAKFSSRSSASISQLKEDLYSDLTGLLIRDVKLESKKTVFDCLQTGRNGTLHFKLSLFVDPSCQSQERFSYTPLFDEERDAPLLNYLPNYLTDEIIFEKDQAAMFNWRLSSALQKKD
;
A
#
# COMPACT_ATOMS: atom_id res chain seq x y z
N MET A 1 27.28 -76.30 -6.77
CA MET A 1 27.48 -75.99 -5.32
C MET A 1 27.26 -74.49 -5.17
N GLY A 2 26.52 -73.91 -4.22
CA GLY A 2 26.18 -74.32 -2.84
C GLY A 2 27.12 -73.59 -1.86
N LYS A 3 26.69 -72.86 -0.82
CA LYS A 3 25.40 -72.79 -0.09
C LYS A 3 25.19 -71.40 0.59
N LYS A 4 23.93 -71.07 0.96
CA LYS A 4 23.44 -70.39 2.21
C LYS A 4 24.08 -69.06 2.69
N GLN A 5 23.34 -67.96 2.93
CA GLN A 5 22.20 -67.63 3.85
C GLN A 5 22.61 -67.11 5.25
N ALA A 6 22.35 -65.81 5.49
CA ALA A 6 21.94 -65.13 6.74
C ALA A 6 21.62 -63.66 6.35
N ILE A 7 20.57 -62.93 6.74
CA ILE A 7 19.52 -63.05 7.77
C ILE A 7 20.02 -62.91 9.22
N THR A 8 19.99 -61.67 9.72
CA THR A 8 19.81 -61.33 11.14
C THR A 8 18.84 -60.16 11.27
N SER A 9 17.78 -60.35 12.07
CA SER A 9 16.74 -59.34 12.30
C SER A 9 17.13 -58.39 13.44
N LYS A 10 16.65 -57.14 13.41
CA LYS A 10 16.47 -56.33 14.63
C LYS A 10 15.07 -55.71 14.67
N LYS A 11 14.58 -55.53 15.89
CA LYS A 11 13.17 -55.30 16.26
C LYS A 11 13.11 -54.12 17.22
N ALA A 12 12.25 -53.16 16.93
CA ALA A 12 11.71 -52.12 17.80
C ALA A 12 10.38 -51.71 17.16
N GLU A 13 9.20 -52.10 17.65
CA GLU A 13 8.57 -51.84 18.97
C GLU A 13 8.29 -50.36 19.22
N CYS A 14 7.02 -50.07 19.51
CA CYS A 14 6.41 -48.76 19.46
C CYS A 14 6.75 -47.87 20.66
N SER A 15 6.59 -46.57 20.46
CA SER A 15 6.23 -45.63 21.53
C SER A 15 5.26 -44.58 21.00
N ASP A 16 3.97 -44.92 20.94
CA ASP A 16 2.91 -43.96 20.61
C ASP A 16 2.76 -42.94 21.74
N ALA A 17 3.17 -41.69 21.47
CA ALA A 17 3.24 -40.62 22.47
C ALA A 17 2.55 -39.33 21.99
N ASN A 18 1.21 -39.40 21.94
CA ASN A 18 0.27 -38.34 22.32
C ASN A 18 0.73 -36.86 22.13
N ASN A 19 0.59 -36.34 20.90
CA ASN A 19 0.68 -34.89 20.62
C ASN A 19 -0.70 -34.36 20.24
N ASN A 20 -1.50 -33.94 21.22
CA ASN A 20 -2.87 -33.47 20.99
C ASN A 20 -3.29 -32.33 21.94
N SER A 21 -2.43 -31.31 22.10
CA SER A 21 -2.63 -30.18 23.02
C SER A 21 -2.42 -28.78 22.43
N THR A 22 -1.99 -28.65 21.17
CA THR A 22 -1.55 -27.36 20.57
C THR A 22 -2.57 -26.74 19.61
N ILE A 23 -3.87 -26.89 19.91
CA ILE A 23 -4.97 -26.33 19.09
C ILE A 23 -5.65 -25.14 19.78
N HIS A 24 -5.90 -25.19 21.10
CA HIS A 24 -6.63 -24.12 21.79
C HIS A 24 -5.91 -22.77 21.88
N GLU A 25 -4.57 -22.73 21.84
CA GLU A 25 -3.81 -21.46 21.92
C GLU A 25 -3.83 -20.61 20.62
N ARG A 26 -4.55 -21.03 19.58
CA ARG A 26 -4.61 -20.33 18.28
C ARG A 26 -5.93 -19.63 17.99
N GLU A 27 -6.99 -19.90 18.74
CA GLU A 27 -8.31 -19.30 18.48
C GLU A 27 -8.42 -17.91 19.12
N ASP A 28 -8.00 -17.76 20.39
CA ASP A 28 -8.01 -16.48 21.13
C ASP A 28 -7.23 -15.35 20.41
N SER A 29 -6.14 -15.69 19.71
CA SER A 29 -5.30 -14.71 18.99
C SER A 29 -6.00 -14.09 17.76
N ILE A 30 -7.02 -14.75 17.21
CA ILE A 30 -7.74 -14.27 16.02
C ILE A 30 -8.73 -13.16 16.38
N ASP A 31 -9.42 -13.27 17.53
CA ASP A 31 -10.40 -12.28 17.97
C ASP A 31 -9.76 -10.97 18.46
N GLU A 32 -8.57 -11.02 19.06
CA GLU A 32 -7.81 -9.81 19.42
C GLU A 32 -7.42 -9.00 18.16
N LEU A 33 -7.00 -9.68 17.09
CA LEU A 33 -6.72 -9.05 15.79
C LEU A 33 -8.00 -8.47 15.17
N ALA A 34 -9.14 -9.16 15.26
CA ALA A 34 -10.43 -8.69 14.74
C ALA A 34 -10.94 -7.43 15.47
N LEU A 35 -10.69 -7.31 16.78
CA LEU A 35 -10.98 -6.10 17.56
C LEU A 35 -10.10 -4.92 17.13
N SER A 36 -8.79 -5.15 16.92
CA SER A 36 -7.86 -4.10 16.47
C SER A 36 -8.26 -3.48 15.13
N ALA A 37 -8.79 -4.28 14.20
CA ALA A 37 -9.24 -3.85 12.88
C ALA A 37 -10.49 -2.94 12.94
N LYS A 38 -11.44 -3.25 13.84
CA LYS A 38 -12.64 -2.43 14.08
C LYS A 38 -12.29 -1.05 14.64
N LEU A 39 -11.26 -0.95 15.49
CA LEU A 39 -10.85 0.33 16.08
C LEU A 39 -10.25 1.32 15.07
N LYS A 40 -9.57 0.84 14.01
CA LYS A 40 -8.99 1.72 12.97
C LYS A 40 -10.06 2.38 12.09
N LYS A 41 -11.10 1.64 11.67
CA LYS A 41 -12.17 2.16 10.79
C LYS A 41 -12.97 3.33 11.38
N ASN A 42 -13.04 3.47 12.70
CA ASN A 42 -13.71 4.60 13.37
C ASN A 42 -12.86 5.88 13.47
N LYS A 43 -11.54 5.82 13.24
CA LYS A 43 -10.68 7.02 13.22
C LYS A 43 -10.69 7.71 11.86
N GLU A 44 -10.69 6.95 10.77
CA GLU A 44 -10.70 7.50 9.39
C GLU A 44 -12.02 8.23 9.07
N THR A 45 -13.16 7.72 9.56
CA THR A 45 -14.48 8.33 9.38
C THR A 45 -14.69 9.63 10.19
N SER A 46 -13.76 9.98 11.08
CA SER A 46 -13.83 11.18 11.94
C SER A 46 -13.06 12.38 11.39
N LEU A 47 -12.06 12.18 10.53
CA LEU A 47 -11.25 13.26 9.96
C LEU A 47 -11.89 13.93 8.73
N SER A 48 -12.71 13.19 7.97
CA SER A 48 -13.29 13.64 6.69
C SER A 48 -14.47 14.62 6.81
N LYS A 49 -14.65 15.31 7.94
CA LYS A 49 -15.85 16.13 8.24
C LYS A 49 -15.61 17.61 8.53
N THR A 50 -14.36 18.08 8.56
CA THR A 50 -14.01 19.46 8.97
C THR A 50 -13.42 20.30 7.84
N LEU A 51 -14.00 20.29 6.64
CA LEU A 51 -13.52 21.11 5.52
C LEU A 51 -14.60 21.48 4.48
N THR A 52 -15.71 22.10 4.93
CA THR A 52 -16.78 22.61 4.04
C THR A 52 -17.32 23.98 4.50
N ILE A 53 -17.61 24.85 3.52
CA ILE A 53 -18.35 26.13 3.60
C ILE A 53 -17.60 27.38 4.13
N ARG A 54 -16.96 28.09 3.18
CA ARG A 54 -17.07 29.55 2.87
C ARG A 54 -16.27 29.75 1.56
N LYS A 55 -16.77 30.14 0.38
CA LYS A 55 -17.86 31.09 -0.02
C LYS A 55 -17.55 32.50 0.52
N LEU A 56 -17.38 33.55 -0.30
CA LEU A 56 -17.91 33.86 -1.65
C LEU A 56 -16.99 34.77 -2.52
N HIS A 57 -17.35 34.89 -3.81
CA HIS A 57 -17.14 36.02 -4.74
C HIS A 57 -15.73 36.56 -5.08
N SER A 58 -15.40 36.44 -6.37
CA SER A 58 -15.19 37.61 -7.24
C SER A 58 -15.78 37.34 -8.64
N PHE A 59 -16.17 38.40 -9.36
CA PHE A 59 -16.63 38.40 -10.76
C PHE A 59 -15.60 39.18 -11.60
N ASP A 60 -15.55 38.86 -12.89
CA ASP A 60 -15.04 39.63 -14.04
C ASP A 60 -13.97 40.72 -13.86
N LYS A 61 -12.80 40.47 -14.48
CA LYS A 61 -12.13 41.40 -15.44
C LYS A 61 -11.06 40.65 -16.23
N GLU A 62 -11.23 40.48 -17.53
CA GLU A 62 -10.79 41.40 -18.61
C GLU A 62 -9.27 41.41 -18.82
N ASN A 63 -8.85 40.95 -20.01
CA ASN A 63 -7.48 41.05 -20.46
C ASN A 63 -7.13 42.50 -20.84
N LEU A 64 -6.07 43.06 -20.29
CA LEU A 64 -5.41 44.23 -20.91
C LEU A 64 -3.92 44.31 -20.54
N PRO A 65 -3.02 44.57 -21.51
CA PRO A 65 -1.57 44.60 -21.27
C PRO A 65 -1.06 45.99 -20.87
N LEU A 66 0.07 45.99 -20.17
CA LEU A 66 0.98 47.12 -19.99
C LEU A 66 2.38 46.63 -20.43
N GLY A 67 3.14 47.27 -21.33
CA GLY A 67 2.96 48.61 -21.90
C GLY A 67 3.41 49.67 -20.89
N ASN A 68 4.63 50.20 -20.90
CA ASN A 68 5.70 50.23 -21.92
C ASN A 68 5.43 51.17 -23.13
N SER A 69 5.19 52.46 -22.86
CA SER A 69 5.44 53.59 -23.79
C SER A 69 5.34 54.95 -23.08
N GLY A 70 5.96 56.00 -23.65
CA GLY A 70 5.81 57.43 -23.29
C GLY A 70 6.54 57.89 -22.01
N ILE A 71 7.27 59.01 -21.95
CA ILE A 71 7.62 60.07 -22.91
C ILE A 71 6.42 60.91 -23.45
N MET A 72 6.40 62.21 -23.08
CA MET A 72 5.43 63.27 -23.45
C MET A 72 4.01 63.05 -22.84
N GLU A 73 3.20 64.03 -22.41
CA GLU A 73 3.33 65.51 -22.24
C GLU A 73 2.37 65.99 -21.09
N ASN A 74 1.58 67.09 -21.01
CA ASN A 74 1.21 68.21 -21.90
C ASN A 74 0.65 69.48 -21.15
N VAL A 75 0.81 70.67 -21.75
CA VAL A 75 -0.14 71.82 -21.83
C VAL A 75 -0.70 72.58 -20.58
N ASN A 76 -0.22 73.83 -20.45
CA ASN A 76 -0.91 75.13 -20.23
C ASN A 76 -2.15 75.32 -19.31
N ARG A 77 -2.10 76.39 -18.47
CA ARG A 77 -3.13 77.45 -18.28
C ARG A 77 -2.58 78.64 -17.44
N LYS A 78 -3.05 79.91 -17.47
CA LYS A 78 -3.72 80.74 -18.52
C LYS A 78 -3.91 82.24 -18.07
N LYS A 79 -3.18 83.19 -18.68
CA LYS A 79 -3.45 84.66 -18.81
C LYS A 79 -3.39 85.61 -17.56
N ARG A 80 -3.23 86.92 -17.89
CA ARG A 80 -3.38 88.18 -17.09
C ARG A 80 -2.24 88.53 -16.10
N SER A 81 -1.90 89.81 -15.82
CA SER A 81 -2.09 91.09 -16.57
C SER A 81 -1.34 92.28 -15.93
N GLN A 82 -0.97 93.29 -16.73
CA GLN A 82 -0.87 94.74 -16.40
C GLN A 82 0.03 95.24 -15.23
N LYS A 83 1.15 95.90 -15.57
CA LYS A 83 1.53 97.33 -15.33
C LYS A 83 3.04 97.49 -15.57
N ASN A 84 3.59 98.51 -16.24
CA ASN A 84 3.39 99.97 -16.23
C ASN A 84 3.85 100.69 -14.95
N ILE A 85 5.15 101.01 -14.93
CA ILE A 85 5.89 102.18 -14.39
C ILE A 85 7.17 102.13 -15.24
N PHE A 86 7.58 103.09 -16.08
CA PHE A 86 7.26 104.51 -16.28
C PHE A 86 7.56 105.43 -15.09
N VAL A 87 8.80 105.95 -15.10
CA VAL A 87 9.25 107.33 -14.83
C VAL A 87 10.76 107.27 -15.17
N GLU A 88 11.22 107.88 -16.26
CA GLU A 88 11.62 109.30 -16.37
C GLU A 88 12.83 109.67 -15.49
N LYS A 89 13.79 110.52 -15.90
CA LYS A 89 13.98 111.35 -17.11
C LYS A 89 15.39 111.09 -17.68
N GLY A 90 15.80 111.52 -18.89
CA GLY A 90 15.92 112.92 -19.31
C GLY A 90 17.07 113.59 -18.54
N SER A 91 18.12 114.14 -19.15
CA SER A 91 18.28 114.70 -20.50
C SER A 91 19.75 114.47 -20.96
N LYS A 92 20.16 114.51 -22.25
CA LYS A 92 20.16 115.64 -23.21
C LYS A 92 20.69 116.96 -22.57
N SER A 93 21.52 117.77 -23.22
CA SER A 93 22.28 117.59 -24.46
C SER A 93 23.30 118.73 -24.59
N SER A 94 24.44 118.42 -25.19
CA SER A 94 25.20 119.22 -26.17
C SER A 94 25.04 120.76 -26.25
N GLN A 95 26.22 121.41 -26.39
CA GLN A 95 26.52 122.68 -27.08
C GLN A 95 26.66 123.99 -26.27
N LYS A 96 27.86 124.58 -26.45
CA LYS A 96 28.19 126.01 -26.59
C LYS A 96 28.04 126.94 -25.38
N GLU A 97 29.18 127.40 -24.89
CA GLU A 97 29.72 128.75 -25.13
C GLU A 97 31.26 128.63 -25.05
N ASN A 98 32.05 129.02 -26.06
CA ASN A 98 32.44 130.38 -26.46
C ASN A 98 32.93 131.23 -25.27
N VAL A 99 34.23 131.38 -25.00
CA VAL A 99 35.33 132.02 -25.78
C VAL A 99 35.45 133.54 -25.49
N LEU A 100 36.69 133.96 -25.19
CA LEU A 100 37.19 135.34 -25.01
C LEU A 100 36.71 136.14 -23.79
N GLN A 101 37.36 135.90 -22.64
CA GLN A 101 38.05 136.91 -21.79
C GLN A 101 38.64 136.17 -20.55
N GLU A 102 39.80 136.51 -19.96
CA GLU A 102 40.72 137.64 -20.14
C GLU A 102 42.19 137.14 -20.23
N MET A 103 43.08 137.94 -20.82
CA MET A 103 44.55 137.78 -20.72
C MET A 103 45.15 139.02 -20.03
N PHE A 104 46.30 138.84 -19.34
CA PHE A 104 47.07 139.87 -18.61
C PHE A 104 46.27 140.48 -17.44
N GLN A 105 46.67 140.37 -16.16
CA GLN A 105 48.01 140.49 -15.57
C GLN A 105 48.10 139.70 -14.23
N VAL A 106 49.13 138.89 -13.93
CA VAL A 106 50.45 139.19 -13.29
C VAL A 106 50.53 138.73 -11.81
N GLN A 107 51.55 137.91 -11.53
CA GLN A 107 52.24 137.62 -10.25
C GLN A 107 51.51 136.90 -9.09
N LEU A 108 52.00 135.67 -8.83
CA LEU A 108 52.58 135.20 -7.55
C LEU A 108 51.75 135.37 -6.26
N ASN A 109 51.13 134.27 -5.77
CA ASN A 109 51.73 133.39 -4.75
C ASN A 109 50.82 132.19 -4.38
N ASP A 110 51.35 131.29 -3.55
CA ASP A 110 50.64 130.27 -2.74
C ASP A 110 49.74 129.23 -3.42
N SER A 111 50.38 128.27 -4.09
CA SER A 111 49.79 126.96 -4.46
C SER A 111 50.67 125.80 -3.96
N LYS A 112 50.63 125.51 -2.65
CA LYS A 112 51.46 124.45 -2.03
C LYS A 112 50.73 123.43 -1.15
N CYS A 113 49.42 123.59 -0.91
CA CYS A 113 48.61 122.71 -0.04
C CYS A 113 47.28 122.28 -0.70
N THR A 114 47.35 121.50 -1.78
CA THR A 114 46.19 120.84 -2.41
C THR A 114 46.51 119.45 -2.99
N PHE A 115 47.66 118.86 -2.63
CA PHE A 115 48.13 117.59 -3.19
C PHE A 115 48.09 116.43 -2.17
N ILE A 116 48.43 116.68 -0.91
CA ILE A 116 48.63 115.63 0.10
C ILE A 116 47.30 115.01 0.54
N ASP A 117 46.29 115.83 0.86
CA ASP A 117 45.00 115.34 1.38
C ASP A 117 44.23 114.46 0.39
N VAL A 118 44.53 114.57 -0.91
CA VAL A 118 43.98 113.71 -1.97
C VAL A 118 44.68 112.35 -1.99
N TYR A 119 45.98 112.31 -1.73
CA TYR A 119 46.76 111.07 -1.66
C TYR A 119 46.40 110.25 -0.41
N ASP A 120 46.30 110.87 0.77
CA ASP A 120 45.99 110.15 2.01
C ASP A 120 44.58 109.52 1.98
N ASN A 121 43.60 110.21 1.39
CA ASN A 121 42.27 109.64 1.16
C ASN A 121 42.29 108.52 0.08
N SER A 122 43.15 108.61 -0.94
CA SER A 122 43.34 107.54 -1.92
C SER A 122 43.91 106.28 -1.26
N ILE A 123 44.94 106.43 -0.42
CA ILE A 123 45.56 105.31 0.31
C ILE A 123 44.54 104.64 1.24
N ALA A 124 43.77 105.42 2.01
CA ALA A 124 42.73 104.86 2.90
C ALA A 124 41.56 104.18 2.15
N ILE A 125 41.34 104.50 0.88
CA ILE A 125 40.40 103.76 0.00
C ILE A 125 41.06 102.48 -0.53
N GLU A 126 42.33 102.55 -0.92
CA GLU A 126 43.11 101.42 -1.43
C GLU A 126 43.32 100.33 -0.37
N GLU A 127 43.67 100.70 0.87
CA GLU A 127 43.74 99.78 2.02
C GLU A 127 42.40 99.06 2.28
N ARG A 128 41.27 99.81 2.24
CA ARG A 128 39.93 99.24 2.41
C ARG A 128 39.53 98.32 1.26
N LEU A 129 39.96 98.63 0.04
CA LEU A 129 39.74 97.81 -1.15
C LEU A 129 40.57 96.53 -1.08
N GLU A 130 41.82 96.60 -0.62
CA GLU A 130 42.67 95.43 -0.39
C GLU A 130 42.14 94.56 0.76
N GLU A 131 41.66 95.15 1.85
CA GLU A 131 41.02 94.44 2.97
C GLU A 131 39.70 93.77 2.52
N ALA A 132 38.93 94.43 1.65
CA ALA A 132 37.73 93.85 1.04
C ALA A 132 38.07 92.68 0.09
N ILE A 133 39.13 92.78 -0.72
CA ILE A 133 39.63 91.67 -1.54
C ILE A 133 40.05 90.49 -0.66
N LYS A 134 40.85 90.74 0.39
CA LYS A 134 41.27 89.71 1.35
C LYS A 134 40.08 89.00 2.00
N LYS A 135 39.01 89.74 2.36
CA LYS A 135 37.76 89.18 2.88
C LYS A 135 36.99 88.37 1.83
N MET A 136 36.91 88.85 0.58
CA MET A 136 36.28 88.13 -0.53
C MET A 136 37.01 86.82 -0.83
N GLU A 137 38.34 86.82 -0.88
CA GLU A 137 39.15 85.61 -1.00
C GLU A 137 38.93 84.65 0.18
N GLU A 138 38.81 85.15 1.41
CA GLU A 138 38.57 84.32 2.58
C GLU A 138 37.17 83.68 2.54
N PHE A 139 36.16 84.41 2.07
CA PHE A 139 34.82 83.87 1.83
C PHE A 139 34.80 82.86 0.67
N GLU A 140 35.56 83.08 -0.40
CA GLU A 140 35.69 82.13 -1.51
C GLU A 140 36.38 80.83 -1.05
N LYS A 141 37.50 80.93 -0.31
CA LYS A 141 38.19 79.79 0.31
C LYS A 141 37.24 79.01 1.23
N LYS A 142 36.49 79.70 2.10
CA LYS A 142 35.46 79.08 2.97
C LYS A 142 34.35 78.41 2.16
N TYR A 143 33.84 79.06 1.10
CA TYR A 143 32.80 78.50 0.24
C TYR A 143 33.25 77.23 -0.48
N ILE A 144 34.48 77.21 -1.00
CA ILE A 144 35.10 76.03 -1.61
C ILE A 144 35.21 74.90 -0.56
N CYS A 145 35.79 75.15 0.61
CA CYS A 145 35.91 74.14 1.66
C CYS A 145 34.55 73.58 2.12
N LEU A 146 33.52 74.43 2.31
CA LEU A 146 32.17 73.96 2.68
C LEU A 146 31.48 73.18 1.55
N LYS A 147 31.67 73.60 0.29
CA LYS A 147 31.14 72.90 -0.88
C LYS A 147 31.76 71.50 -0.99
N ASP A 148 33.08 71.41 -0.87
CA ASP A 148 33.81 70.16 -1.07
C ASP A 148 33.60 69.19 0.11
N LEU A 149 33.49 69.68 1.36
CA LEU A 149 33.02 68.90 2.50
C LEU A 149 31.62 68.32 2.25
N ARG A 150 30.64 69.15 1.84
CA ARG A 150 29.28 68.69 1.57
C ARG A 150 29.22 67.67 0.42
N GLN A 151 30.04 67.83 -0.62
CA GLN A 151 30.10 66.86 -1.72
C GLN A 151 30.72 65.53 -1.25
N THR A 152 31.87 65.57 -0.58
CA THR A 152 32.55 64.36 -0.08
C THR A 152 31.74 63.61 0.98
N GLU A 153 31.03 64.29 1.88
CA GLU A 153 30.12 63.65 2.83
C GLU A 153 28.94 62.95 2.13
N VAL A 154 28.32 63.57 1.12
CA VAL A 154 27.20 62.97 0.39
C VAL A 154 27.67 61.80 -0.48
N GLU A 155 28.82 61.92 -1.13
CA GLU A 155 29.43 60.86 -1.94
C GLU A 155 29.87 59.67 -1.09
N SER A 156 30.46 59.92 0.10
CA SER A 156 30.82 58.89 1.08
C SER A 156 29.57 58.14 1.60
N ASN A 157 28.52 58.87 1.98
CA ASN A 157 27.25 58.26 2.39
C ASN A 157 26.62 57.44 1.26
N PHE A 158 26.62 57.95 0.02
CA PHE A 158 26.11 57.20 -1.13
C PHE A 158 26.91 55.91 -1.39
N PHE A 159 28.24 55.96 -1.27
CA PHE A 159 29.10 54.78 -1.38
C PHE A 159 28.76 53.74 -0.31
N ALA A 160 28.61 54.15 0.96
CA ALA A 160 28.23 53.26 2.06
C ALA A 160 26.85 52.62 1.86
N TYR A 161 25.84 53.40 1.43
CA TYR A 161 24.52 52.85 1.09
C TYR A 161 24.59 51.86 -0.08
N ARG A 162 25.41 52.15 -1.10
CA ARG A 162 25.64 51.26 -2.24
C ARG A 162 26.32 49.95 -1.82
N GLU A 163 27.37 50.01 -1.01
CA GLU A 163 28.10 48.82 -0.53
C GLU A 163 27.20 47.93 0.33
N VAL A 164 26.39 48.52 1.21
CA VAL A 164 25.38 47.80 2.01
C VAL A 164 24.30 47.18 1.10
N ALA A 165 23.85 47.89 0.06
CA ALA A 165 22.89 47.36 -0.90
C ALA A 165 23.47 46.19 -1.72
N GLU A 166 24.66 46.34 -2.32
CA GLU A 166 25.34 45.28 -3.06
C GLU A 166 25.61 44.05 -2.17
N SER A 167 25.99 44.25 -0.90
CA SER A 167 26.20 43.16 0.06
C SER A 167 24.89 42.43 0.39
N ARG A 168 23.78 43.16 0.56
CA ARG A 168 22.44 42.56 0.74
C ARG A 168 21.98 41.78 -0.50
N PHE A 169 22.23 42.31 -1.70
CA PHE A 169 21.93 41.59 -2.95
C PHE A 169 22.74 40.29 -3.04
N LYS A 170 24.05 40.31 -2.80
CA LYS A 170 24.91 39.09 -2.80
C LYS A 170 24.41 38.03 -1.81
N VAL A 171 24.00 38.42 -0.60
CA VAL A 171 23.43 37.49 0.39
C VAL A 171 22.06 36.94 -0.06
N SER A 172 21.21 37.79 -0.63
CA SER A 172 19.90 37.36 -1.15
C SER A 172 20.02 36.46 -2.37
N GLU A 173 20.99 36.71 -3.25
CA GLU A 173 21.30 35.94 -4.44
C GLU A 173 21.75 34.53 -4.04
N VAL A 174 22.75 34.41 -3.14
CA VAL A 174 23.18 33.12 -2.58
C VAL A 174 22.04 32.36 -1.89
N LEU A 175 21.14 33.06 -1.19
CA LEU A 175 19.97 32.44 -0.58
C LEU A 175 18.99 31.90 -1.64
N ILE A 176 18.66 32.70 -2.66
CA ILE A 176 17.81 32.26 -3.80
C ILE A 176 18.44 31.05 -4.48
N ASP A 177 19.75 31.10 -4.75
CA ASP A 177 20.53 30.02 -5.38
C ASP A 177 20.54 28.74 -4.54
N SER A 178 20.51 28.85 -3.21
CA SER A 178 20.36 27.70 -2.31
C SER A 178 18.94 27.14 -2.30
N LEU A 179 17.92 27.99 -2.46
CA LEU A 179 16.51 27.59 -2.46
C LEU A 179 16.09 26.96 -3.79
N THR A 180 16.55 27.49 -4.93
CA THR A 180 16.32 26.88 -6.26
C THR A 180 16.95 25.49 -6.34
N LYS A 181 18.23 25.33 -5.93
CA LYS A 181 18.89 24.01 -5.87
C LYS A 181 18.16 23.02 -4.94
N ASN A 182 17.55 23.51 -3.86
CA ASN A 182 16.72 22.68 -2.97
C ASN A 182 15.33 22.35 -3.54
N ILE A 183 14.80 23.14 -4.47
CA ILE A 183 13.57 22.85 -5.23
C ILE A 183 13.91 21.81 -6.31
N ASP A 184 14.93 22.05 -7.15
CA ASP A 184 15.41 21.10 -8.17
C ASP A 184 15.71 19.72 -7.59
N ALA A 185 16.31 19.66 -6.40
CA ALA A 185 16.63 18.42 -5.70
C ALA A 185 15.41 17.70 -5.09
N LYS A 186 14.30 18.42 -4.85
CA LYS A 186 13.01 17.82 -4.47
C LYS A 186 12.24 17.34 -5.70
N ASP A 187 12.23 18.12 -6.78
CA ASP A 187 11.50 17.78 -8.00
C ASP A 187 12.12 16.57 -8.70
N LYS A 188 13.45 16.43 -8.69
CA LYS A 188 14.13 15.18 -9.11
C LYS A 188 13.64 13.97 -8.30
N LYS A 189 13.71 14.04 -6.97
CA LYS A 189 13.22 12.96 -6.08
C LYS A 189 11.74 12.66 -6.25
N LEU A 190 10.91 13.68 -6.55
CA LEU A 190 9.50 13.51 -6.81
C LEU A 190 9.27 12.73 -8.13
N ASN A 191 10.02 13.05 -9.18
CA ASN A 191 9.99 12.30 -10.44
C ASN A 191 10.53 10.86 -10.28
N ASP A 192 11.61 10.67 -9.51
CA ASP A 192 12.15 9.34 -9.18
C ASP A 192 11.07 8.50 -8.47
N LEU A 193 10.41 9.05 -7.44
CA LEU A 193 9.33 8.39 -6.71
C LEU A 193 8.10 8.10 -7.59
N LEU A 194 7.72 9.01 -8.50
CA LEU A 194 6.65 8.75 -9.47
C LEU A 194 7.00 7.58 -10.41
N SER A 195 8.26 7.46 -10.84
CA SER A 195 8.72 6.34 -11.65
C SER A 195 8.63 5.00 -10.89
N HIS A 196 9.01 4.99 -9.61
CA HIS A 196 8.87 3.82 -8.75
C HIS A 196 7.40 3.44 -8.50
N ILE A 197 6.50 4.42 -8.29
CA ILE A 197 5.06 4.17 -8.13
C ILE A 197 4.48 3.51 -9.39
N ASN A 198 4.82 4.00 -10.58
CA ASN A 198 4.38 3.41 -11.84
C ASN A 198 4.87 1.97 -12.03
N ASN A 199 6.13 1.68 -11.66
CA ASN A 199 6.68 0.32 -11.74
C ASN A 199 5.98 -0.63 -10.76
N LEU A 200 5.78 -0.21 -9.50
CA LEU A 200 5.05 -0.98 -8.49
C LEU A 200 3.58 -1.24 -8.91
N GLU A 201 2.95 -0.30 -9.62
CA GLU A 201 1.63 -0.52 -10.22
C GLU A 201 1.62 -1.59 -11.31
N LEU A 202 2.68 -1.69 -12.12
CA LEU A 202 2.81 -2.73 -13.15
C LEU A 202 3.04 -4.11 -12.50
N GLU A 203 4.01 -4.21 -11.58
CA GLU A 203 4.29 -5.44 -10.83
C GLU A 203 3.04 -5.95 -10.08
N LYS A 204 2.27 -5.05 -9.46
CA LYS A 204 1.00 -5.38 -8.80
C LYS A 204 -0.02 -5.97 -9.79
N LYS A 205 -0.16 -5.41 -11.00
CA LYS A 205 -1.06 -5.90 -12.05
C LYS A 205 -0.61 -7.25 -12.62
N GLU A 206 0.66 -7.62 -12.49
CA GLU A 206 1.16 -8.96 -12.85
C GLU A 206 0.98 -9.96 -11.72
N PHE A 207 1.23 -9.56 -10.47
CA PHE A 207 0.96 -10.36 -9.28
C PHE A 207 -0.53 -10.73 -9.15
N GLU A 208 -1.44 -9.82 -9.50
CA GLU A 208 -2.88 -10.07 -9.52
C GLU A 208 -3.26 -11.17 -10.52
N LYS A 209 -2.75 -11.09 -11.77
CA LYS A 209 -2.92 -12.14 -12.79
C LYS A 209 -2.31 -13.49 -12.39
N LEU A 210 -1.19 -13.48 -11.65
CA LEU A 210 -0.57 -14.70 -11.11
C LEU A 210 -1.41 -15.29 -9.97
N SER A 211 -1.98 -14.46 -9.10
CA SER A 211 -2.90 -14.88 -8.04
C SER A 211 -4.19 -15.50 -8.59
N GLU A 212 -4.76 -14.93 -9.65
CA GLU A 212 -5.92 -15.49 -10.35
C GLU A 212 -5.62 -16.87 -10.95
N LYS A 213 -4.48 -17.00 -11.66
CA LYS A 213 -4.03 -18.28 -12.22
C LYS A 213 -3.81 -19.34 -11.14
N LEU A 214 -3.18 -18.98 -10.02
CA LEU A 214 -2.99 -19.90 -8.89
C LEU A 214 -4.33 -20.43 -8.37
N LYS A 215 -5.28 -19.54 -8.06
CA LYS A 215 -6.63 -19.92 -7.59
C LYS A 215 -7.35 -20.84 -8.59
N PHE A 216 -7.24 -20.56 -9.89
CA PHE A 216 -7.83 -21.42 -10.92
C PHE A 216 -7.19 -22.83 -10.95
N THR A 217 -5.85 -22.91 -10.89
CA THR A 217 -5.15 -24.20 -10.84
C THR A 217 -5.40 -24.98 -9.55
N GLU A 218 -5.55 -24.28 -8.42
CA GLU A 218 -5.89 -24.85 -7.12
C GLU A 218 -7.31 -25.45 -7.13
N GLN A 219 -8.29 -24.72 -7.65
CA GLN A 219 -9.66 -25.22 -7.85
C GLN A 219 -9.70 -26.46 -8.77
N ALA A 220 -8.95 -26.43 -9.87
CA ALA A 220 -8.83 -27.58 -10.77
C ALA A 220 -8.18 -28.80 -10.09
N LEU A 221 -7.16 -28.59 -9.24
CA LEU A 221 -6.49 -29.65 -8.47
C LEU A 221 -7.42 -30.26 -7.41
N VAL A 222 -8.16 -29.44 -6.66
CA VAL A 222 -9.16 -29.91 -5.67
C VAL A 222 -10.28 -30.71 -6.36
N HIS A 223 -10.74 -30.24 -7.53
CA HIS A 223 -11.72 -30.97 -8.34
C HIS A 223 -11.17 -32.31 -8.84
N ALA A 224 -9.93 -32.38 -9.35
CA ALA A 224 -9.31 -33.64 -9.75
C ALA A 224 -9.14 -34.62 -8.58
N ASN A 225 -8.68 -34.14 -7.41
CA ASN A 225 -8.47 -34.96 -6.21
C ASN A 225 -9.80 -35.52 -5.66
N SER A 226 -10.88 -34.75 -5.67
CA SER A 226 -12.20 -35.24 -5.26
C SER A 226 -12.77 -36.30 -6.22
N GLN A 227 -12.55 -36.16 -7.54
CA GLN A 227 -12.88 -37.22 -8.51
C GLN A 227 -12.07 -38.50 -8.26
N ILE A 228 -10.75 -38.39 -8.04
CA ILE A 228 -9.89 -39.55 -7.71
C ILE A 228 -10.39 -40.26 -6.44
N SER A 229 -10.74 -39.50 -5.40
CA SER A 229 -11.30 -40.05 -4.15
C SER A 229 -12.61 -40.82 -4.39
N TYR A 230 -13.56 -40.22 -5.12
CA TYR A 230 -14.82 -40.87 -5.49
C TYR A 230 -14.61 -42.16 -6.29
N LEU A 231 -13.71 -42.14 -7.28
CA LEU A 231 -13.39 -43.32 -8.09
C LEU A 231 -12.75 -44.42 -7.23
N ASN A 232 -11.78 -44.08 -6.36
CA ASN A 232 -11.14 -45.05 -5.47
C ASN A 232 -12.15 -45.71 -4.50
N ALA A 233 -13.07 -44.94 -3.92
CA ALA A 233 -14.16 -45.49 -3.09
C ALA A 233 -15.08 -46.45 -3.88
N LYS A 234 -15.37 -46.12 -5.14
CA LYS A 234 -16.18 -46.94 -6.06
C LYS A 234 -15.43 -48.19 -6.54
N PHE A 235 -14.12 -48.14 -6.71
CA PHE A 235 -13.30 -49.31 -7.02
C PHE A 235 -13.18 -50.25 -5.81
N SER A 236 -12.91 -49.71 -4.62
CA SER A 236 -12.78 -50.48 -3.37
C SER A 236 -14.07 -51.24 -3.00
N SER A 237 -15.23 -50.59 -3.12
CA SER A 237 -16.52 -51.22 -2.85
C SER A 237 -16.89 -52.30 -3.87
N ARG A 238 -16.54 -52.12 -5.16
CA ARG A 238 -16.77 -53.16 -6.18
C ARG A 238 -15.80 -54.32 -6.08
N SER A 239 -14.52 -54.06 -5.77
CA SER A 239 -13.51 -55.12 -5.64
C SER A 239 -13.77 -55.99 -4.41
N SER A 240 -14.11 -55.39 -3.26
CA SER A 240 -14.46 -56.16 -2.06
C SER A 240 -15.71 -57.02 -2.27
N ALA A 241 -16.76 -56.50 -2.91
CA ALA A 241 -17.93 -57.29 -3.30
C ALA A 241 -17.57 -58.49 -4.20
N SER A 242 -16.81 -58.26 -5.27
CA SER A 242 -16.39 -59.35 -6.19
C SER A 242 -15.50 -60.40 -5.53
N ILE A 243 -14.63 -60.01 -4.59
CA ILE A 243 -13.77 -60.94 -3.84
C ILE A 243 -14.56 -61.75 -2.82
N SER A 244 -15.64 -61.21 -2.25
CA SER A 244 -16.56 -61.98 -1.41
C SER A 244 -17.36 -62.99 -2.23
N GLN A 245 -17.92 -62.58 -3.37
CA GLN A 245 -18.65 -63.47 -4.28
C GLN A 245 -17.77 -64.64 -4.75
N LEU A 246 -16.57 -64.36 -5.27
CA LEU A 246 -15.64 -65.41 -5.73
C LEU A 246 -15.17 -66.37 -4.62
N LYS A 247 -15.26 -65.98 -3.34
CA LYS A 247 -15.03 -66.89 -2.20
C LYS A 247 -16.25 -67.75 -1.92
N GLU A 248 -17.44 -67.16 -1.98
CA GLU A 248 -18.71 -67.84 -1.78
C GLU A 248 -18.96 -68.89 -2.87
N ASP A 249 -18.77 -68.53 -4.14
CA ASP A 249 -18.80 -69.43 -5.29
C ASP A 249 -17.85 -70.63 -5.08
N LEU A 250 -16.59 -70.36 -4.69
CA LEU A 250 -15.58 -71.39 -4.44
C LEU A 250 -15.95 -72.31 -3.26
N TYR A 251 -16.54 -71.78 -2.18
CA TYR A 251 -16.99 -72.62 -1.07
C TYR A 251 -18.23 -73.44 -1.44
N SER A 252 -19.15 -72.89 -2.24
CA SER A 252 -20.29 -73.60 -2.80
C SER A 252 -19.83 -74.78 -3.66
N ASP A 253 -18.92 -74.56 -4.62
CA ASP A 253 -18.37 -75.61 -5.49
C ASP A 253 -17.62 -76.71 -4.71
N LEU A 254 -16.89 -76.35 -3.65
CA LEU A 254 -16.10 -77.30 -2.85
C LEU A 254 -16.92 -78.12 -1.84
N THR A 255 -18.10 -77.64 -1.41
CA THR A 255 -18.86 -78.25 -0.31
C THR A 255 -20.30 -78.64 -0.66
N GLY A 256 -20.83 -78.14 -1.78
CA GLY A 256 -22.24 -78.23 -2.13
C GLY A 256 -23.17 -77.36 -1.28
N LEU A 257 -22.64 -76.53 -0.37
CA LEU A 257 -23.40 -75.66 0.53
C LEU A 257 -23.44 -74.21 0.02
N LEU A 258 -24.64 -73.75 -0.33
CA LEU A 258 -24.94 -72.39 -0.72
C LEU A 258 -25.64 -71.64 0.44
N ILE A 259 -25.22 -70.40 0.71
CA ILE A 259 -25.89 -69.51 1.67
C ILE A 259 -26.76 -68.54 0.85
N ARG A 260 -28.08 -68.70 0.90
CA ARG A 260 -29.01 -67.98 0.03
C ARG A 260 -29.42 -66.60 0.56
N ASP A 261 -29.47 -66.46 1.89
CA ASP A 261 -29.89 -65.25 2.59
C ASP A 261 -29.27 -65.23 3.99
N VAL A 262 -29.00 -64.04 4.54
CA VAL A 262 -28.38 -63.83 5.86
C VAL A 262 -29.10 -62.71 6.59
N LYS A 263 -29.89 -63.06 7.62
CA LYS A 263 -30.70 -62.12 8.40
C LYS A 263 -30.06 -61.89 9.76
N LEU A 264 -29.62 -60.66 9.99
CA LEU A 264 -29.11 -60.22 11.28
C LEU A 264 -30.28 -59.74 12.15
N GLU A 265 -30.65 -60.52 13.16
CA GLU A 265 -31.58 -60.12 14.21
C GLU A 265 -30.80 -59.71 15.48
N SER A 266 -31.40 -58.91 16.36
CA SER A 266 -30.71 -58.25 17.50
C SER A 266 -30.06 -59.17 18.54
N LYS A 267 -30.20 -60.50 18.43
CA LYS A 267 -29.58 -61.52 19.30
C LYS A 267 -29.13 -62.80 18.55
N LYS A 268 -29.34 -62.89 17.24
CA LYS A 268 -28.97 -64.06 16.43
C LYS A 268 -28.78 -63.71 14.96
N THR A 269 -27.88 -64.42 14.28
CA THR A 269 -27.74 -64.37 12.82
C THR A 269 -28.36 -65.61 12.22
N VAL A 270 -29.39 -65.44 11.38
CA VAL A 270 -30.10 -66.53 10.71
C VAL A 270 -29.60 -66.67 9.28
N PHE A 271 -28.95 -67.78 8.99
CA PHE A 271 -28.48 -68.16 7.65
C PHE A 271 -29.52 -69.08 7.00
N ASP A 272 -29.91 -68.80 5.76
CA ASP A 272 -30.79 -69.62 4.93
C ASP A 272 -29.92 -70.48 4.01
N CYS A 273 -29.78 -71.77 4.33
CA CYS A 273 -28.75 -72.66 3.79
C CYS A 273 -29.34 -73.76 2.90
N LEU A 274 -28.76 -73.94 1.72
CA LEU A 274 -29.16 -74.97 0.77
C LEU A 274 -27.94 -75.86 0.49
N GLN A 275 -28.01 -77.15 0.84
CA GLN A 275 -26.92 -78.09 0.62
C GLN A 275 -27.32 -79.19 -0.35
N THR A 276 -26.59 -79.29 -1.46
CA THR A 276 -26.83 -80.28 -2.52
C THR A 276 -25.86 -81.45 -2.38
N GLY A 277 -26.39 -82.68 -2.48
CA GLY A 277 -25.62 -83.91 -2.54
C GLY A 277 -26.01 -84.77 -3.73
N ARG A 278 -25.74 -86.08 -3.64
CA ARG A 278 -26.10 -87.06 -4.68
C ARG A 278 -27.56 -87.52 -4.57
N ASN A 279 -28.10 -87.53 -3.35
CA ASN A 279 -29.41 -88.10 -3.06
C ASN A 279 -30.53 -87.05 -3.03
N GLY A 280 -30.21 -85.78 -3.30
CA GLY A 280 -31.12 -84.65 -3.26
C GLY A 280 -30.45 -83.38 -2.71
N THR A 281 -31.27 -82.37 -2.45
CA THR A 281 -30.87 -81.08 -1.91
C THR A 281 -31.65 -80.81 -0.63
N LEU A 282 -30.95 -80.55 0.47
CA LEU A 282 -31.56 -80.17 1.74
C LEU A 282 -31.61 -78.64 1.86
N HIS A 283 -32.79 -78.08 2.13
CA HIS A 283 -32.95 -76.71 2.58
C HIS A 283 -33.09 -76.70 4.10
N PHE A 284 -32.34 -75.84 4.79
CA PHE A 284 -32.39 -75.65 6.24
C PHE A 284 -32.05 -74.21 6.62
N LYS A 285 -32.40 -73.82 7.84
CA LYS A 285 -31.92 -72.57 8.47
C LYS A 285 -30.96 -72.90 9.60
N LEU A 286 -29.90 -72.12 9.69
CA LEU A 286 -28.93 -72.19 10.77
C LEU A 286 -28.96 -70.84 11.50
N SER A 287 -29.41 -70.83 12.76
CA SER A 287 -29.43 -69.64 13.61
C SER A 287 -28.25 -69.67 14.57
N LEU A 288 -27.29 -68.76 14.41
CA LEU A 288 -26.20 -68.55 15.35
C LEU A 288 -26.64 -67.55 16.44
N PHE A 289 -26.76 -68.01 17.68
CA PHE A 289 -27.01 -67.17 18.84
C PHE A 289 -25.67 -66.63 19.38
N VAL A 290 -25.60 -65.30 19.53
CA VAL A 290 -24.43 -64.60 20.07
C VAL A 290 -24.90 -63.77 21.26
N ASP A 291 -24.62 -64.26 22.48
CA ASP A 291 -25.01 -63.58 23.70
C ASP A 291 -23.92 -62.57 24.11
N PRO A 292 -24.16 -61.24 24.04
CA PRO A 292 -23.11 -60.23 24.18
C PRO A 292 -22.50 -60.14 25.59
N SER A 293 -23.07 -60.87 26.55
CA SER A 293 -22.58 -61.01 27.92
C SER A 293 -21.46 -62.05 28.09
N CYS A 294 -21.45 -63.10 27.24
CA CYS A 294 -20.59 -64.27 27.40
C CYS A 294 -20.05 -64.73 26.03
N GLN A 295 -18.86 -64.25 25.65
CA GLN A 295 -18.17 -64.57 24.38
C GLN A 295 -17.85 -66.07 24.18
N SER A 296 -18.09 -66.92 25.19
CA SER A 296 -17.65 -68.32 25.26
C SER A 296 -18.74 -69.36 24.99
N GLN A 297 -19.99 -68.97 24.69
CA GLN A 297 -21.10 -69.90 24.41
C GLN A 297 -21.92 -69.53 23.17
N GLU A 298 -21.23 -69.33 22.04
CA GLU A 298 -21.88 -69.30 20.72
C GLU A 298 -22.55 -70.66 20.41
N ARG A 299 -23.87 -70.64 20.20
CA ARG A 299 -24.67 -71.84 19.89
C ARG A 299 -25.37 -71.71 18.54
N PHE A 300 -25.34 -72.79 17.77
CA PHE A 300 -26.14 -72.94 16.56
C PHE A 300 -27.45 -73.67 16.88
N SER A 301 -28.54 -73.22 16.24
CA SER A 301 -29.79 -73.96 16.13
C SER A 301 -30.05 -74.25 14.66
N TYR A 302 -30.25 -75.52 14.32
CA TYR A 302 -30.63 -76.00 13.00
C TYR A 302 -32.13 -76.24 12.96
N THR A 303 -32.79 -75.68 11.95
CA THR A 303 -34.21 -75.91 11.63
C THR A 303 -34.27 -76.41 10.19
N PRO A 304 -34.64 -77.67 9.92
CA PRO A 304 -34.80 -78.15 8.55
C PRO A 304 -36.04 -77.53 7.88
N LEU A 305 -36.04 -77.47 6.55
CA LEU A 305 -37.14 -76.92 5.74
C LEU A 305 -37.52 -77.91 4.63
N PHE A 306 -38.13 -79.02 5.03
CA PHE A 306 -38.63 -80.02 4.10
C PHE A 306 -39.90 -79.58 3.37
N ASP A 307 -40.07 -80.12 2.18
CA ASP A 307 -41.26 -80.07 1.35
C ASP A 307 -41.72 -81.52 1.10
N GLU A 308 -42.91 -81.89 1.58
CA GLU A 308 -43.33 -83.30 1.68
C GLU A 308 -43.37 -84.02 0.32
N GLU A 309 -43.71 -83.32 -0.77
CA GLU A 309 -43.75 -83.93 -2.11
C GLU A 309 -42.35 -84.07 -2.73
N ARG A 310 -41.46 -83.10 -2.47
CA ARG A 310 -40.13 -83.01 -3.10
C ARG A 310 -39.08 -83.84 -2.36
N ASP A 311 -39.11 -83.80 -1.03
CA ASP A 311 -38.03 -84.33 -0.19
C ASP A 311 -38.33 -85.72 0.39
N ALA A 312 -39.51 -86.28 0.11
CA ALA A 312 -39.86 -87.67 0.39
C ALA A 312 -38.76 -88.71 0.06
N PRO A 313 -38.10 -88.70 -1.12
CA PRO A 313 -37.00 -89.63 -1.38
C PRO A 313 -35.80 -89.39 -0.46
N LEU A 314 -35.48 -88.14 -0.13
CA LEU A 314 -34.34 -87.75 0.69
C LEU A 314 -34.54 -88.12 2.17
N LEU A 315 -35.75 -87.96 2.69
CA LEU A 315 -36.14 -88.29 4.07
C LEU A 315 -35.85 -89.77 4.43
N ASN A 316 -35.94 -90.70 3.47
CA ASN A 316 -35.63 -92.11 3.70
C ASN A 316 -34.14 -92.40 4.00
N TYR A 317 -33.22 -91.51 3.58
CA TYR A 317 -31.77 -91.67 3.77
C TYR A 317 -31.21 -90.78 4.89
N LEU A 318 -31.98 -89.79 5.35
CA LEU A 318 -31.59 -88.88 6.43
C LEU A 318 -31.75 -89.56 7.80
N PRO A 319 -30.73 -89.50 8.68
CA PRO A 319 -30.89 -89.85 10.08
C PRO A 319 -31.89 -88.93 10.78
N ASN A 320 -32.71 -89.48 11.69
CA ASN A 320 -33.78 -88.76 12.42
C ASN A 320 -33.29 -87.45 13.10
N TYR A 321 -32.05 -87.41 13.57
CA TYR A 321 -31.48 -86.19 14.18
C TYR A 321 -31.22 -85.04 13.19
N LEU A 322 -31.45 -85.24 11.89
CA LEU A 322 -31.45 -84.19 10.86
C LEU A 322 -32.88 -83.90 10.34
N THR A 323 -33.88 -84.70 10.70
CA THR A 323 -35.30 -84.38 10.42
C THR A 323 -35.90 -83.45 11.46
N ASP A 324 -35.36 -83.48 12.68
CA ASP A 324 -35.81 -82.68 13.82
C ASP A 324 -34.98 -81.37 13.96
N GLU A 325 -35.48 -80.40 14.73
CA GLU A 325 -34.68 -79.23 15.13
C GLU A 325 -33.62 -79.63 16.16
N ILE A 326 -32.36 -79.21 15.95
CA ILE A 326 -31.25 -79.51 16.87
C ILE A 326 -30.44 -78.28 17.24
N ILE A 327 -30.00 -78.21 18.49
CA ILE A 327 -29.15 -77.13 19.03
C ILE A 327 -27.80 -77.72 19.43
N PHE A 328 -26.71 -77.09 18.99
CA PHE A 328 -25.34 -77.53 19.25
C PHE A 328 -24.37 -76.36 19.42
N GLU A 329 -23.25 -76.61 20.09
CA GLU A 329 -22.20 -75.61 20.33
C GLU A 329 -21.32 -75.41 19.10
N LYS A 330 -20.77 -74.21 18.91
CA LYS A 330 -19.96 -73.82 17.74
C LYS A 330 -18.85 -74.81 17.39
N ASP A 331 -18.18 -75.39 18.38
CA ASP A 331 -17.11 -76.38 18.20
C ASP A 331 -17.59 -77.67 17.49
N GLN A 332 -18.87 -78.01 17.62
CA GLN A 332 -19.47 -79.18 16.95
C GLN A 332 -19.91 -78.90 15.51
N ALA A 333 -19.86 -77.64 15.02
CA ALA A 333 -20.34 -77.28 13.69
C ALA A 333 -19.61 -77.99 12.55
N ALA A 334 -18.30 -78.25 12.70
CA ALA A 334 -17.53 -79.04 11.73
C ALA A 334 -18.00 -80.51 11.69
N MET A 335 -18.30 -81.09 12.86
CA MET A 335 -18.82 -82.46 12.98
C MET A 335 -20.25 -82.57 12.42
N PHE A 336 -21.10 -81.57 12.68
CA PHE A 336 -22.43 -81.45 12.08
C PHE A 336 -22.35 -81.40 10.55
N ASN A 337 -21.57 -80.48 9.99
CA ASN A 337 -21.43 -80.34 8.54
C ASN A 337 -20.88 -81.62 7.89
N TRP A 338 -19.89 -82.29 8.51
CA TRP A 338 -19.38 -83.57 8.00
C TRP A 338 -20.45 -84.67 8.02
N ARG A 339 -21.24 -84.79 9.09
CA ARG A 339 -22.33 -85.78 9.18
C ARG A 339 -23.43 -85.51 8.15
N LEU A 340 -23.83 -84.25 7.98
CA LEU A 340 -24.83 -83.84 7.00
C LEU A 340 -24.34 -84.10 5.57
N SER A 341 -23.14 -83.62 5.23
CA SER A 341 -22.50 -83.90 3.94
C SER A 341 -22.42 -85.40 3.65
N SER A 342 -22.06 -86.21 4.66
CA SER A 342 -22.00 -87.67 4.53
C SER A 342 -23.36 -88.31 4.31
N ALA A 343 -24.44 -87.80 4.94
CA ALA A 343 -25.79 -88.30 4.72
C ALA A 343 -26.27 -88.02 3.28
N LEU A 344 -26.01 -86.80 2.76
CA LEU A 344 -26.41 -86.39 1.41
C LEU A 344 -25.59 -87.05 0.28
N GLN A 345 -24.46 -87.69 0.61
CA GLN A 345 -23.52 -88.31 -0.34
C GLN A 345 -23.45 -89.84 -0.27
N LYS A 346 -24.10 -90.46 0.73
CA LYS A 346 -24.18 -91.92 0.90
C LYS A 346 -24.84 -92.56 -0.33
N LYS A 347 -24.09 -93.40 -1.03
CA LYS A 347 -24.59 -94.22 -2.12
C LYS A 347 -25.03 -95.58 -1.58
N ASP A 348 -26.10 -96.14 -2.16
CA ASP A 348 -26.43 -97.57 -2.09
C ASP A 348 -25.39 -98.45 -2.81
#